data_AF-A0A1G9X2S5-F1
#
_entry.id   AF-A0A1G9X2S5-F1
#
_cell.length_a   1.000
_cell.length_b   1.000
_cell.length_c   1.000
_cell.angle_alpha   90.00
_cell.angle_beta   90.00
_cell.angle_gamma   90.00
#
_symmetry.space_group_name_H-M   'P 1'
#
loop_
_entity.id
_entity.type
_entity.pdbx_description
1 polymer ?
#
loop_
_entity_poly.entity_id
_entity_poly.type
_entity_poly.pdbx_seq_one_letter_code
_entity_poly.pdbx_strand_id
1 'polypeptide(L)' 'MSFGDDAPDRLAYDLAQSDFDAVERDGYRAEWGDDDSTVDVLALGGDERIVYDAEDLLRAESDTEVRNARNV' A
#
# COMPACT_ATOMS: atom_id res chain seq x y z
N MET A 1 18.01 -11.03 0.75
CA MET A 1 16.94 -10.28 1.41
C MET A 1 15.82 -10.20 0.41
N SER A 2 14.85 -11.11 0.50
CA SER A 2 13.70 -11.10 -0.41
C SER A 2 12.68 -10.17 0.21
N PHE A 3 12.32 -9.12 -0.52
CA PHE A 3 11.06 -8.42 -0.31
C PHE A 3 9.98 -9.50 -0.23
N GLY A 4 9.23 -9.51 0.87
CA GLY A 4 8.20 -10.51 1.10
C GLY A 4 7.23 -10.55 -0.08
N ASP A 5 6.66 -11.72 -0.30
CA ASP A 5 5.71 -12.09 -1.37
C ASP A 5 4.36 -11.33 -1.28
N ASP A 6 4.32 -10.13 -0.70
CA ASP A 6 3.11 -9.31 -0.56
C ASP A 6 3.09 -8.26 -1.67
N ALA A 7 2.54 -8.66 -2.82
CA ALA A 7 2.13 -7.74 -3.88
C ALA A 7 1.40 -6.48 -3.38
N PRO A 8 0.46 -6.56 -2.40
CA PRO A 8 -0.22 -5.36 -1.89
C PRO A 8 0.70 -4.40 -1.13
N ASP A 9 1.61 -4.91 -0.28
CA ASP A 9 2.55 -4.07 0.50
C ASP A 9 3.42 -3.23 -0.44
N ARG A 10 3.91 -3.88 -1.51
CA ARG A 10 4.75 -3.22 -2.51
C ARG A 10 3.98 -2.19 -3.32
N LEU A 11 2.72 -2.46 -3.62
CA LEU A 11 1.85 -1.54 -4.36
C LEU A 11 1.53 -0.29 -3.55
N ALA A 12 1.21 -0.47 -2.26
CA ALA A 12 0.96 0.64 -1.34
C ALA A 12 2.19 1.54 -1.21
N TYR A 13 3.37 0.94 -1.04
CA TYR A 13 4.63 1.68 -0.99
C TYR A 13 4.96 2.40 -2.30
N ASP A 14 4.73 1.76 -3.45
CA ASP A 14 4.97 2.36 -4.77
C ASP A 14 4.07 3.56 -5.04
N LEU A 15 2.80 3.48 -4.60
CA LEU A 15 1.85 4.61 -4.64
C LEU A 15 2.33 5.74 -3.71
N ALA A 16 2.65 5.43 -2.46
CA ALA A 16 3.10 6.43 -1.47
C ALA A 16 4.35 7.20 -1.93
N GLN A 17 5.24 6.52 -2.66
CA GLN A 17 6.47 7.11 -3.19
C GLN A 17 6.30 7.77 -4.56
N SER A 18 5.09 7.77 -5.13
CA SER A 18 4.77 8.37 -6.43
C SER A 18 3.82 9.56 -6.30
N ASP A 19 3.85 10.44 -7.30
CA ASP A 19 2.88 11.53 -7.50
C ASP A 19 1.56 11.06 -8.15
N PHE A 20 1.20 9.77 -8.03
CA PHE A 20 -0.02 9.23 -8.62
C PHE A 20 -1.15 9.18 -7.59
N ASP A 21 -2.38 9.51 -8.02
CA ASP A 21 -3.58 9.37 -7.18
C ASP A 21 -4.00 7.90 -6.95
N ALA A 22 -3.66 7.01 -7.89
CA ALA A 22 -3.92 5.57 -7.78
C ALA A 22 -2.98 4.77 -8.71
N VAL A 23 -2.61 3.56 -8.28
CA VAL A 23 -1.76 2.63 -9.03
C VAL A 23 -2.38 1.24 -9.04
N GLU A 24 -2.46 0.63 -10.21
CA GLU A 24 -3.00 -0.72 -10.41
C GLU A 24 -1.91 -1.66 -10.94
N ARG A 25 -1.72 -2.80 -10.28
CA ARG A 25 -0.72 -3.79 -10.69
C ARG A 25 -1.02 -5.17 -10.12
N ASP A 26 -0.71 -6.21 -10.89
CA ASP A 26 -0.81 -7.62 -10.46
C ASP A 26 -2.20 -8.03 -9.92
N GLY A 27 -3.27 -7.38 -10.40
CA GLY A 27 -4.65 -7.64 -9.94
C GLY A 27 -5.02 -6.93 -8.64
N TYR A 28 -4.18 -6.02 -8.16
CA TYR A 28 -4.45 -5.13 -7.03
C TYR A 28 -4.48 -3.68 -7.50
N ARG A 29 -5.22 -2.85 -6.77
CA ARG A 29 -5.31 -1.41 -6.98
C ARG A 29 -5.08 -0.71 -5.66
N ALA A 30 -4.01 0.08 -5.58
CA ALA A 30 -3.74 1.00 -4.49
C ALA A 30 -4.31 2.37 -4.86
N GLU A 31 -5.03 3.00 -3.94
CA GLU A 31 -5.53 4.36 -4.08
C GLU A 31 -5.40 5.12 -2.75
N TRP A 32 -5.24 6.44 -2.83
CA TRP A 32 -5.26 7.28 -1.64
C TRP A 32 -6.69 7.35 -1.08
N GLY A 33 -6.80 7.29 0.25
CA GLY A 33 -8.05 7.54 0.96
C GLY A 33 -8.48 9.01 0.86
N ASP A 34 -9.72 9.30 1.25
CA ASP A 34 -10.34 10.63 1.11
C ASP A 34 -9.57 11.81 1.76
N ASP A 35 -8.64 11.51 2.67
CA ASP A 35 -7.86 12.50 3.43
C ASP A 35 -6.36 12.49 3.08
N ASP A 36 -5.92 11.73 2.07
CA ASP A 36 -4.50 11.48 1.75
C ASP A 36 -3.66 10.92 2.94
N SER A 37 -4.33 10.56 4.04
CA SER A 37 -3.70 10.01 5.25
C SER A 37 -3.55 8.48 5.20
N THR A 38 -4.25 7.81 4.28
CA THR A 38 -4.23 6.35 4.13
C THR A 38 -4.11 5.94 2.68
N VAL A 39 -3.59 4.73 2.46
CA VAL A 39 -3.55 4.05 1.16
C VAL A 39 -4.38 2.77 1.23
N ASP A 40 -5.41 2.69 0.42
CA ASP A 40 -6.31 1.56 0.30
C ASP A 40 -5.88 0.66 -0.87
N VAL A 41 -5.47 -0.57 -0.58
CA VAL A 41 -5.18 -1.60 -1.58
C VAL A 41 -6.34 -2.58 -1.69
N LEU A 42 -6.97 -2.60 -2.86
CA LEU A 42 -8.08 -3.48 -3.20
C LEU A 42 -7.66 -4.58 -4.17
N ALA A 43 -8.05 -5.82 -3.91
CA ALA A 43 -7.93 -6.90 -4.87
C ALA A 43 -9.05 -6.81 -5.93
N LEU A 44 -8.70 -6.63 -7.20
CA LEU A 44 -9.69 -6.52 -8.30
C LEU A 44 -10.46 -7.82 -8.55
N GLY A 45 -9.90 -8.95 -8.10
CA GLY A 45 -10.50 -10.27 -8.23
C GLY A 45 -11.19 -10.79 -6.96
N GLY A 46 -11.28 -9.99 -5.90
CA GLY A 46 -11.84 -10.43 -4.61
C GLY A 46 -12.42 -9.30 -3.78
N ASP A 47 -12.82 -9.63 -2.55
CA ASP A 47 -13.35 -8.68 -1.57
C ASP A 47 -12.29 -8.24 -0.54
N GLU A 48 -11.02 -8.55 -0.80
CA GLU A 48 -9.92 -8.18 0.09
C GLU A 48 -9.53 -6.72 -0.12
N ARG A 49 -9.73 -5.92 0.93
CA ARG A 49 -9.22 -4.56 1.05
C ARG A 49 -8.23 -4.52 2.20
N ILE A 50 -7.09 -3.90 1.95
CA ILE A 50 -6.03 -3.69 2.92
C ILE A 50 -5.78 -2.19 2.99
N VAL A 51 -5.85 -1.62 4.19
CA VAL A 51 -5.61 -0.19 4.41
C VAL A 51 -4.22 -0.05 5.04
N TYR A 52 -3.50 0.96 4.60
CA TYR A 52 -2.18 1.32 5.09
C TYR A 52 -2.16 2.77 5.54
N ASP A 53 -1.43 3.08 6.61
CA ASP A 53 -1.12 4.45 7.00
C ASP A 53 -0.10 5.05 6.05
N ALA A 54 -0.43 6.19 5.44
CA ALA A 54 0.45 6.84 4.49
C ALA A 54 1.71 7.44 5.15
N GLU A 55 1.60 8.00 6.35
CA GLU A 55 2.73 8.58 7.06
C GLU A 55 3.76 7.52 7.41
N ASP A 56 3.31 6.35 7.87
CA ASP A 56 4.17 5.20 8.12
C ASP A 56 4.76 4.64 6.82
N LEU A 57 3.99 4.58 5.72
CA LEU A 57 4.52 4.15 4.41
C LEU A 57 5.62 5.08 3.90
N LEU A 58 5.42 6.40 3.99
CA LEU A 58 6.40 7.41 3.58
C LEU A 58 7.68 7.37 4.44
N ARG A 59 7.56 6.93 5.70
CA ARG A 59 8.69 6.76 6.61
C ARG A 59 9.32 5.36 6.55
N ALA A 60 8.65 4.38 5.94
CA ALA A 60 9.12 3.02 5.92
C ALA A 60 10.42 2.89 5.12
N GLU A 61 11.47 2.43 5.79
CA GLU A 61 12.78 2.12 5.22
C GLU A 61 12.95 0.60 5.01
N SER A 62 12.00 -0.20 5.49
CA SER A 62 12.04 -1.67 5.44
C SER A 62 10.65 -2.31 5.30
N ASP A 63 10.59 -3.54 4.74
CA ASP A 63 9.35 -4.33 4.60
C ASP A 63 8.58 -4.49 5.93
N THR A 64 9.29 -4.61 7.05
CA THR A 64 8.68 -4.72 8.38
C THR A 64 7.88 -3.46 8.75
N GLU A 65 8.33 -2.29 8.31
CA GLU A 65 7.66 -1.01 8.60
C GLU A 65 6.43 -0.82 7.73
N VAL A 66 6.52 -1.18 6.44
CA VAL A 66 5.35 -1.26 5.54
C VAL A 66 4.27 -2.17 6.13
N ARG A 67 4.66 -3.32 6.68
CA ARG A 67 3.73 -4.23 7.37
C ARG A 67 3.17 -3.68 8.68
N ASN A 68 3.89 -2.80 9.38
CA ASN A 68 3.34 -2.10 10.55
C ASN A 68 2.31 -1.06 10.11
N ALA A 69 2.53 -0.37 8.98
CA ALA A 69 1.59 0.58 8.41
C ALA A 69 0.23 -0.06 8.08
N ARG A 70 0.15 -1.38 7.92
CA ARG A 70 -1.11 -2.13 7.70
C ARG A 70 -2.04 -2.16 8.93
N ASN A 71 -1.58 -1.78 10.11
CA ASN A 71 -2.32 -1.95 11.37
C ASN A 71 -3.00 -0.65 11.84
N VAL A 72 -3.87 -0.10 10.99
CA VAL A 72 -4.67 1.12 11.25
C VAL A 72 -6.07 0.83 11.77
#